data_AF-A0A4P0YCH8-F1
#
_entry.id   AF-A0A4P0YCH8-F1
#
_cell.length_a   1.000
_cell.length_b   1.000
_cell.length_c   1.000
_cell.angle_alpha   90.00
_cell.angle_beta   90.00
_cell.angle_gamma   90.00
#
_symmetry.space_group_name_H-M   'P 1'
#
loop_
_entity.id
_entity.type
_entity.pdbx_description
1 polymer ?
#
loop_
_entity_poly.entity_id
_entity_poly.type
_entity_poly.pdbx_seq_one_letter_code
_entity_poly.pdbx_strand_id
1 'polypeptide(L)'
;MRPAYPAQTVNSGAVLQPGESWQPPAAQSQGFAPQTLQGQLLLSGKPPLNLARYIRELKAYPYGCLEQTASGLFPSLYTSAAQLKALGISGDSDEKRRAAIDVGISRLLQMQLENGGFALWIERGRKSTG
;
A
#
# COMPACT_ATOMS: atom_id res chain seq x y z
N MET A 1 -13.20 -2.45 15.16
CA MET A 1 -12.33 -2.16 16.33
C MET A 1 -10.95 -1.78 15.82
N ARG A 2 -10.37 -0.65 16.25
CA ARG A 2 -8.98 -0.24 15.90
C ARG A 2 -8.11 -0.43 17.15
N PRO A 3 -6.96 -1.13 17.07
CA PRO A 3 -6.02 -1.20 18.19
C PRO A 3 -5.54 0.20 18.63
N ALA A 4 -5.16 0.33 19.90
CA ALA A 4 -4.62 1.57 20.46
C ALA A 4 -3.19 1.89 19.97
N TYR A 5 -2.52 0.92 19.34
CA TYR A 5 -1.14 1.01 18.88
C TYR A 5 -1.05 0.78 17.36
N PRO A 6 -0.10 1.43 16.67
CA PRO A 6 0.13 1.19 15.24
C PRO A 6 0.66 -0.22 14.99
N ALA A 7 0.41 -0.74 13.78
CA ALA A 7 1.01 -1.99 13.35
C ALA A 7 2.52 -1.85 13.25
N GLN A 8 3.26 -2.86 13.73
CA GLN A 8 4.71 -2.95 13.57
C GLN A 8 5.06 -3.92 12.44
N THR A 9 6.18 -3.70 11.76
CA THR A 9 6.66 -4.57 10.69
C THR A 9 8.15 -4.80 10.86
N VAL A 10 8.56 -6.07 10.82
CA VAL A 10 9.95 -6.53 10.90
C VAL A 10 10.31 -7.18 9.56
N ASN A 11 11.48 -6.84 9.02
CA ASN A 11 11.93 -7.34 7.71
C ASN A 11 13.34 -7.91 7.82
N SER A 12 13.60 -9.00 7.12
CA SER A 12 14.95 -9.55 6.92
C SER A 12 15.12 -10.03 5.49
N GLY A 13 16.35 -9.96 4.98
CA GLY A 13 16.74 -10.62 3.75
C GLY A 13 18.06 -11.35 3.94
N ALA A 14 18.24 -12.47 3.26
CA ALA A 14 19.50 -13.19 3.17
C ALA A 14 19.69 -13.66 1.72
N VAL A 15 20.94 -13.66 1.26
CA VAL A 15 21.34 -14.33 0.03
C VAL A 15 21.90 -15.69 0.43
N LEU A 16 21.32 -16.77 -0.10
CA LEU A 16 21.75 -18.14 0.21
C LEU A 16 22.57 -18.70 -0.95
N GLN A 17 23.78 -19.16 -0.65
CA GLN A 17 24.56 -20.00 -1.55
C GLN A 17 24.00 -21.43 -1.60
N PRO A 18 24.29 -22.22 -2.65
CA PRO A 18 23.87 -23.61 -2.72
C PRO A 18 24.34 -24.40 -1.48
N GLY A 19 23.39 -25.04 -0.79
CA GLY A 19 23.66 -25.83 0.43
C GLY A 19 23.55 -25.05 1.74
N GLU A 20 23.42 -23.72 1.70
CA GLU A 20 23.15 -22.93 2.90
C GLU A 20 21.67 -23.02 3.32
N SER A 21 21.43 -22.88 4.62
CA SER A 21 20.08 -22.85 5.21
C SER A 21 19.85 -21.54 5.93
N TRP A 22 18.64 -20.98 5.80
CA TRP A 22 18.21 -19.80 6.53
C TRP A 22 17.10 -20.16 7.50
N GLN A 23 17.13 -19.56 8.70
CA GLN A 23 16.04 -19.62 9.66
C GLN A 23 15.61 -18.20 10.04
N PRO A 24 14.30 -17.94 10.21
CA PRO A 24 13.81 -16.64 10.66
C PRO A 24 14.32 -16.36 12.09
N PRO A 25 15.01 -15.23 12.33
CA PRO A 25 15.41 -14.83 13.68
C PRO A 25 14.22 -14.77 14.64
N ALA A 26 14.40 -15.23 15.88
CA ALA A 26 13.34 -15.21 16.89
C ALA A 26 12.74 -13.81 17.14
N ALA A 27 13.53 -12.75 16.93
CA ALA A 27 13.07 -11.36 17.02
C ALA A 27 11.94 -11.01 16.03
N GLN A 28 11.68 -11.83 15.01
CA GLN A 28 10.64 -11.56 14.01
C GLN A 28 9.20 -11.81 14.49
N SER A 29 9.04 -12.59 15.56
CA SER A 29 7.72 -12.91 16.13
C SER A 29 7.57 -12.42 17.58
N GLN A 30 8.66 -11.99 18.22
CA GLN A 30 8.64 -11.44 19.57
C GLN A 30 7.89 -10.09 19.60
N GLY A 31 7.04 -9.91 20.62
CA GLY A 31 6.29 -8.67 20.83
C GLY A 31 5.00 -8.53 20.01
N PHE A 32 4.69 -9.49 19.12
CA PHE A 32 3.45 -9.49 18.35
C PHE A 32 2.38 -10.35 19.00
N ALA A 33 1.12 -9.89 18.97
CA ALA A 33 -0.02 -10.71 19.35
C ALA A 33 -0.22 -11.83 18.30
N PRO A 34 -0.31 -13.12 18.69
CA PRO A 34 -0.43 -14.24 17.74
C PRO A 34 -1.62 -14.10 16.78
N GLN A 35 -2.73 -13.55 17.27
CA GLN A 35 -3.98 -13.36 16.53
C GLN A 35 -3.85 -12.39 15.34
N THR A 36 -2.85 -11.50 15.36
CA THR A 36 -2.65 -10.44 14.35
C THR A 36 -1.39 -10.65 13.51
N LEU A 37 -0.56 -11.64 13.85
CA LEU A 37 0.71 -11.89 13.19
C LEU A 37 0.46 -12.47 11.79
N GLN A 38 1.02 -11.81 10.78
CA GLN A 38 0.98 -12.27 9.39
C GLN A 38 2.40 -12.24 8.81
N GLY A 39 2.78 -13.27 8.07
CA GLY A 39 4.09 -13.42 7.45
C GLY A 39 4.03 -13.50 5.93
N GLN A 40 5.07 -13.02 5.26
CA GLN A 40 5.31 -13.26 3.84
C GLN A 40 6.77 -13.62 3.61
N LEU A 41 7.02 -14.70 2.87
CA LEU A 41 8.35 -15.14 2.47
C LEU A 41 8.45 -15.04 0.94
N LEU A 42 9.46 -14.32 0.47
CA LEU A 42 9.74 -14.16 -0.97
C LEU A 42 11.07 -14.84 -1.30
N LEU A 43 11.02 -15.85 -2.16
CA LEU A 43 12.17 -16.61 -2.64
C LEU A 43 12.38 -16.28 -4.13
N SER A 44 13.61 -15.95 -4.52
CA SER A 44 13.94 -15.62 -5.90
C SER A 44 15.39 -15.97 -6.23
N GLY A 45 15.62 -16.49 -7.43
CA GLY A 45 16.97 -16.72 -7.98
C GLY A 45 17.62 -15.45 -8.57
N LYS A 46 16.95 -14.30 -8.49
CA LYS A 46 17.42 -12.96 -8.92
C LYS A 46 17.08 -11.94 -7.82
N PRO A 47 17.75 -10.78 -7.72
CA PRO A 47 17.45 -9.77 -6.70
C PRO A 47 15.94 -9.48 -6.60
N PRO A 48 15.28 -9.84 -5.47
CA PRO A 48 13.83 -9.75 -5.39
C PRO A 48 13.36 -8.34 -5.01
N LEU A 49 12.39 -7.82 -5.75
CA LEU A 49 11.59 -6.67 -5.32
C LEU A 49 10.31 -7.16 -4.66
N ASN A 50 10.08 -6.81 -3.39
CA ASN A 50 8.88 -7.23 -2.66
C ASN A 50 7.66 -6.36 -2.99
N LEU A 51 7.10 -6.54 -4.19
CA LEU A 51 5.94 -5.81 -4.69
C LEU A 51 4.70 -5.98 -3.78
N ALA A 52 4.53 -7.17 -3.19
CA ALA A 52 3.37 -7.44 -2.33
C ALA A 52 3.34 -6.61 -1.05
N ARG A 53 4.52 -6.28 -0.51
CA ARG A 53 4.64 -5.34 0.60
C ARG A 53 4.18 -3.93 0.21
N TYR A 54 4.71 -3.38 -0.88
CA TYR A 54 4.40 -2.01 -1.31
C TYR A 54 2.91 -1.84 -1.63
N ILE A 55 2.29 -2.83 -2.29
CA ILE A 55 0.86 -2.79 -2.59
C ILE A 55 0.01 -2.75 -1.30
N ARG A 56 0.39 -3.50 -0.26
CA ARG A 56 -0.34 -3.49 1.02
C ARG A 56 -0.14 -2.19 1.80
N GLU A 57 1.09 -1.67 1.83
CA GLU A 57 1.40 -0.39 2.48
C GLU A 57 0.61 0.76 1.82
N LEU A 58 0.52 0.77 0.48
CA LEU A 58 -0.25 1.79 -0.25
C LEU A 58 -1.77 1.63 -0.08
N LYS A 59 -2.28 0.39 0.01
CA LYS A 59 -3.71 0.15 0.27
C LYS A 59 -4.13 0.55 1.70
N ALA A 60 -3.25 0.39 2.68
CA ALA A 60 -3.54 0.64 4.08
C ALA A 60 -3.48 2.13 4.48
N TYR A 61 -3.08 3.02 3.56
CA TYR A 61 -2.79 4.41 3.87
C TYR A 61 -4.09 5.22 4.09
N PRO A 62 -4.35 5.74 5.31
CA PRO A 62 -5.66 6.29 5.67
C PRO A 62 -5.80 7.80 5.41
N TYR A 63 -4.76 8.46 4.90
CA TYR A 63 -4.70 9.91 4.73
C TYR A 63 -4.94 10.31 3.26
N GLY A 64 -5.55 11.48 3.03
CA GLY A 64 -6.12 11.87 1.75
C GLY A 64 -5.54 13.16 1.15
N CYS A 65 -4.24 13.42 1.33
CA CYS A 65 -3.54 14.46 0.55
C CYS A 65 -3.57 14.14 -0.95
N LEU A 66 -3.26 15.13 -1.79
CA LEU A 66 -3.06 14.96 -3.23
C LEU A 66 -2.05 13.85 -3.56
N GLU A 67 -0.84 13.95 -3.02
CA GLU A 67 0.24 13.00 -3.28
C GLU A 67 -0.13 11.59 -2.80
N GLN A 68 -0.73 11.48 -1.62
CA GLN A 68 -1.14 10.19 -1.06
C GLN A 68 -2.27 9.54 -1.86
N THR A 69 -3.22 10.35 -2.34
CA THR A 69 -4.30 9.88 -3.21
C THR A 69 -3.72 9.36 -4.52
N ALA A 70 -2.80 10.09 -5.14
CA ALA A 70 -2.14 9.66 -6.37
C ALA A 70 -1.30 8.39 -6.17
N SER A 71 -0.45 8.36 -5.14
CA SER A 71 0.41 7.23 -4.80
C SER A 71 -0.39 5.97 -4.43
N GLY A 72 -1.51 6.10 -3.72
CA GLY A 72 -2.40 4.99 -3.39
C GLY A 72 -3.15 4.41 -4.60
N LEU A 73 -3.45 5.23 -5.61
CA LEU A 73 -4.08 4.78 -6.86
C LEU A 73 -3.12 4.10 -7.81
N PHE A 74 -1.83 4.45 -7.77
CA PHE A 74 -0.83 3.97 -8.73
C PHE A 74 -0.77 2.44 -8.86
N PRO A 75 -0.71 1.64 -7.77
CA PRO A 75 -0.71 0.19 -7.88
C PRO A 75 -1.99 -0.35 -8.52
N SER A 76 -3.13 0.29 -8.25
CA SER A 76 -4.41 -0.12 -8.83
C SER A 76 -4.46 0.09 -10.34
N LEU A 77 -3.67 1.02 -10.91
CA LEU A 77 -3.58 1.22 -12.36
C LEU A 77 -2.78 0.11 -13.06
N TYR A 78 -1.72 -0.38 -12.42
CA TYR A 78 -0.76 -1.32 -13.03
C TYR A 78 -0.94 -2.77 -12.59
N THR A 79 -1.93 -3.06 -11.75
CA THR A 79 -2.22 -4.43 -11.29
C THR A 79 -3.61 -4.89 -11.69
N SER A 80 -3.76 -6.21 -11.80
CA SER A 80 -5.03 -6.92 -12.01
C SER A 80 -5.31 -7.89 -10.87
N ALA A 81 -6.55 -8.33 -10.73
CA ALA A 81 -6.92 -9.36 -9.74
C ALA A 81 -6.09 -10.64 -9.92
N ALA A 82 -5.78 -11.03 -11.16
CA ALA A 82 -4.94 -12.18 -11.47
C ALA A 82 -3.50 -12.02 -10.97
N GLN A 83 -2.89 -10.84 -11.18
CA GLN A 83 -1.53 -10.55 -10.69
C GLN A 83 -1.47 -10.47 -9.17
N LEU A 84 -2.46 -9.84 -8.54
CA LEU A 84 -2.56 -9.78 -7.08
C LEU A 84 -2.68 -11.19 -6.48
N LYS A 85 -3.51 -12.05 -7.09
CA LYS A 85 -3.66 -13.45 -6.68
C LYS A 85 -2.36 -14.24 -6.86
N ALA A 86 -1.63 -14.05 -7.96
CA ALA A 86 -0.33 -14.68 -8.19
C ALA A 86 0.71 -14.26 -7.14
N LEU A 87 0.58 -13.05 -6.58
CA LEU A 87 1.41 -12.53 -5.50
C LEU A 87 0.90 -12.90 -4.09
N GLY A 88 -0.17 -13.69 -3.98
CA GLY A 88 -0.78 -14.06 -2.69
C GLY A 88 -1.47 -12.89 -1.97
N ILE A 89 -1.84 -11.84 -2.69
CA ILE A 89 -2.53 -10.66 -2.15
C ILE A 89 -4.02 -10.82 -2.41
N SER A 90 -4.81 -10.89 -1.34
CA SER A 90 -6.27 -10.80 -1.43
C SER A 90 -6.68 -9.38 -1.84
N GLY A 91 -7.12 -9.24 -3.08
CA GLY A 91 -7.54 -7.97 -3.68
C GLY A 91 -9.05 -7.88 -3.92
N ASP A 92 -9.50 -6.69 -4.29
CA ASP A 92 -10.85 -6.47 -4.82
C ASP A 92 -10.94 -6.99 -6.28
N SER A 93 -12.15 -7.19 -6.79
CA SER A 93 -12.33 -7.53 -8.22
C SER A 93 -11.84 -6.41 -9.12
N ASP A 94 -11.57 -6.71 -10.40
CA ASP A 94 -11.11 -5.70 -11.34
C ASP A 94 -12.16 -4.59 -11.56
N GLU A 95 -13.45 -4.91 -11.49
CA GLU A 95 -14.55 -3.93 -11.57
C GLU A 95 -14.53 -2.99 -10.36
N LYS A 96 -14.41 -3.55 -9.16
CA LYS A 96 -14.38 -2.76 -7.93
C LYS A 96 -13.12 -1.90 -7.83
N ARG A 97 -11.99 -2.40 -8.36
CA ARG A 97 -10.73 -1.64 -8.50
C ARG A 97 -10.90 -0.47 -9.47
N ARG A 98 -11.53 -0.68 -10.63
CA ARG A 98 -11.82 0.41 -11.59
C ARG A 98 -12.73 1.48 -10.97
N ALA A 99 -13.79 1.07 -10.28
CA ALA A 99 -14.66 2.01 -9.56
C ALA A 99 -13.90 2.82 -8.49
N ALA A 100 -12.97 2.19 -7.77
CA ALA A 100 -12.11 2.89 -6.81
C ALA A 100 -11.17 3.91 -7.48
N ILE A 101 -10.69 3.61 -8.69
CA ILE A 101 -9.90 4.54 -9.50
C ILE A 101 -10.73 5.77 -9.89
N ASP A 102 -11.98 5.58 -10.34
CA ASP A 102 -12.87 6.69 -10.73
C ASP A 102 -13.16 7.63 -9.54
N VAL A 103 -13.39 7.05 -8.36
CA VAL A 103 -13.55 7.81 -7.11
C VAL A 103 -12.27 8.57 -6.76
N GLY A 104 -11.12 7.92 -6.92
CA GLY A 104 -9.82 8.54 -6.69
C GLY A 104 -9.51 9.70 -7.63
N ILE A 105 -9.80 9.56 -8.93
CA ILE A 105 -9.66 10.64 -9.92
C ILE A 105 -10.59 11.81 -9.55
N SER A 106 -11.86 11.52 -9.22
CA SER A 106 -12.81 12.54 -8.76
C SER A 106 -12.28 13.30 -7.54
N ARG A 107 -11.62 12.59 -6.61
CA ARG A 107 -10.99 13.21 -5.44
C ARG A 107 -9.79 14.09 -5.81
N LEU A 108 -8.95 13.69 -6.76
CA LEU A 108 -7.85 14.51 -7.26
C LEU A 108 -8.37 15.81 -7.88
N LEU A 109 -9.45 15.74 -8.66
CA LEU A 109 -10.07 16.91 -9.29
C LEU A 109 -10.65 17.90 -8.25
N GLN A 110 -11.10 17.43 -7.08
CA GLN A 110 -11.52 18.31 -5.98
C GLN A 110 -10.36 19.13 -5.38
N MET A 111 -9.10 18.76 -5.67
CA MET A 111 -7.91 19.48 -5.24
C MET A 111 -7.34 20.38 -6.34
N GLN A 112 -8.00 20.46 -7.50
CA GLN A 112 -7.61 21.37 -8.58
C GLN A 112 -8.03 22.80 -8.25
N LEU A 113 -7.11 23.74 -8.40
CA LEU A 113 -7.30 25.18 -8.23
C LEU A 113 -7.85 25.80 -9.51
N GLU A 114 -8.45 27.00 -9.40
CA GLU A 114 -9.00 27.74 -10.54
C GLU A 114 -7.94 28.05 -11.63
N ASN A 115 -6.68 28.17 -11.24
CA ASN A 115 -5.56 28.39 -12.15
C ASN A 115 -5.05 27.09 -12.82
N GLY A 116 -5.72 25.95 -12.58
CA GLY A 116 -5.35 24.64 -13.12
C GLY A 116 -4.27 23.89 -12.32
N GLY A 117 -3.65 24.52 -11.31
CA GLY A 117 -2.73 23.85 -10.39
C GLY A 117 -3.45 22.92 -9.41
N PHE A 118 -2.72 22.18 -8.59
CA PHE A 118 -3.30 21.32 -7.55
C PHE A 118 -2.78 21.71 -6.16
N ALA A 119 -3.68 21.70 -5.17
CA ALA A 119 -3.34 21.91 -3.76
C ALA A 119 -3.07 20.57 -3.06
N LEU A 120 -2.20 20.58 -2.05
CA LEU A 120 -1.86 19.37 -1.28
C LEU A 120 -3.07 18.80 -0.52
N TRP A 121 -3.99 19.67 -0.11
CA TRP A 121 -5.22 19.32 0.59
C TRP A 121 -6.38 20.04 -0.08
N ILE A 122 -7.59 19.50 0.05
CA ILE A 122 -8.79 20.26 -0.31
C ILE A 122 -8.84 21.53 0.53
N GLU A 123 -8.89 22.68 -0.13
CA GLU A 123 -9.18 23.94 0.52
C GLU A 123 -10.57 23.87 1.14
N ARG A 124 -10.64 23.66 2.46
CA ARG A 124 -11.85 23.95 3.22
C ARG A 124 -11.95 25.45 3.40
N GLY A 125 -12.53 26.10 2.38
CA GLY A 125 -13.08 27.44 2.46
C GLY A 125 -12.06 28.57 2.40
N ARG A 126 -11.78 29.06 1.20
CA ARG A 126 -11.51 30.48 1.00
C ARG A 126 -12.80 31.11 0.51
N LYS A 127 -13.53 31.79 1.41
CA LYS A 127 -14.54 32.77 0.97
C LYS A 127 -13.78 33.80 0.13
N SER A 128 -14.15 33.94 -1.15
CA SER A 128 -13.75 35.09 -1.94
C SER A 128 -14.43 36.32 -1.31
N THR A 129 -13.70 37.07 -0.50
CA THR A 129 -14.04 38.48 -0.27
C THR A 129 -13.65 39.22 -1.54
N GLY A 130 -14.65 39.44 -2.40
CA GLY A 130 -14.67 40.57 -3.32
C GLY A 130 -15.22 41.80 -2.62
#